data_AF-A0A0J1FEH2-F1
#
_entry.id   AF-A0A0J1FEH2-F1
#
_cell.length_a   1.000
_cell.length_b   1.000
_cell.length_c   1.000
_cell.angle_alpha   90.00
_cell.angle_beta   90.00
_cell.angle_gamma   90.00
#
_symmetry.space_group_name_H-M   'P 1'
#
loop_
_entity.id
_entity.type
_entity.pdbx_description
1 polymer ?
#
loop_
_entity_poly.entity_id
_entity_poly.type
_entity_poly.pdbx_seq_one_letter_code
_entity_poly.pdbx_strand_id
1 'polypeptide(L)'
;MSAVDRAVEKCRVIANYHVSPYRCYYFNPSSYSPVKLMKWAQKYTQNRMYMTLIQASKVMEMEPVPSELLMRHALRDGVSERMVSVGKMTFYLLKSSEMTTGLRRRYEEFKIKMASSLSKSLTLSRHSRKAAGNHGLSKKPE
;
A
#
# COMPACT_ATOMS: atom_id res chain seq x y z
N MET A 1 -9.31 17.95 -1.64
CA MET A 1 -9.11 16.48 -1.59
C MET A 1 -9.71 15.95 -0.29
N SER A 2 -10.61 14.96 -0.36
CA SER A 2 -11.28 14.43 0.83
C SER A 2 -10.30 13.64 1.74
N ALA A 3 -10.69 13.40 2.99
CA ALA A 3 -9.93 12.52 3.90
C ALA A 3 -9.74 11.11 3.31
N VAL A 4 -10.78 10.58 2.67
CA VAL A 4 -10.76 9.27 2.01
C VAL A 4 -9.76 9.27 0.85
N ASP A 5 -9.79 10.28 -0.02
CA ASP A 5 -8.89 10.33 -1.18
C ASP A 5 -7.42 10.45 -0.73
N ARG A 6 -7.15 11.22 0.33
CA ARG A 6 -5.81 11.29 0.94
C ARG A 6 -5.34 9.93 1.46
N ALA A 7 -6.21 9.23 2.19
CA ALA A 7 -5.90 7.91 2.74
C ALA A 7 -5.61 6.90 1.62
N VAL A 8 -6.47 6.88 0.58
CA VAL A 8 -6.30 6.01 -0.60
C VAL A 8 -4.98 6.30 -1.27
N GLU A 9 -4.66 7.55 -1.58
CA GLU A 9 -3.43 7.87 -2.30
C GLU A 9 -2.17 7.43 -1.53
N LYS A 10 -2.12 7.71 -0.23
CA LYS A 10 -0.96 7.31 0.58
C LYS A 10 -0.84 5.79 0.73
N CYS A 11 -1.94 5.09 0.97
CA CYS A 11 -1.93 3.62 1.10
C CYS A 11 -1.61 2.95 -0.25
N ARG A 12 -2.09 3.51 -1.36
CA ARG A 12 -1.80 3.03 -2.73
C ARG A 12 -0.31 3.06 -3.03
N VAL A 13 0.38 4.15 -2.66
CA VAL A 13 1.83 4.26 -2.86
C VAL A 13 2.55 3.10 -2.18
N ILE A 14 2.18 2.74 -0.94
CA ILE A 14 2.79 1.63 -0.21
C ILE A 14 2.42 0.28 -0.86
N ALA A 15 1.15 0.09 -1.21
CA ALA A 15 0.64 -1.16 -1.77
C ALA A 15 1.29 -1.57 -3.11
N ASN A 16 1.82 -0.61 -3.89
CA ASN A 16 2.37 -0.90 -5.21
C ASN A 16 3.77 -1.55 -5.21
N TYR A 17 4.55 -1.48 -4.13
CA TYR A 17 5.93 -2.01 -4.07
C TYR A 17 6.00 -3.49 -3.69
N HIS A 18 5.31 -4.35 -4.42
CA HIS A 18 5.19 -5.79 -4.13
C HIS A 18 6.33 -6.65 -4.71
N VAL A 19 7.12 -6.12 -5.65
CA VAL A 19 8.24 -6.85 -6.28
C VAL A 19 9.48 -6.78 -5.39
N SER A 20 10.08 -7.94 -5.12
CA SER A 20 11.27 -8.06 -4.26
C SER A 20 12.52 -7.45 -4.91
N PRO A 21 13.11 -6.39 -4.32
CA PRO A 21 14.37 -5.82 -4.82
C PRO A 21 15.53 -6.81 -4.72
N TYR A 22 15.53 -7.65 -3.68
CA TYR A 22 16.59 -8.63 -3.45
C TYR A 22 16.62 -9.69 -4.55
N ARG A 23 15.44 -10.16 -4.98
CA ARG A 23 15.34 -11.11 -6.10
C ARG A 23 15.81 -10.47 -7.40
N CYS A 24 15.40 -9.23 -7.68
CA CYS A 24 15.83 -8.52 -8.90
C CYS A 24 17.33 -8.25 -8.91
N TYR A 25 17.91 -7.89 -7.77
CA TYR A 25 19.35 -7.67 -7.62
C TYR A 25 20.14 -8.96 -7.79
N TYR A 26 19.68 -10.08 -7.22
CA TYR A 26 20.32 -11.40 -7.37
C TYR A 26 20.51 -11.80 -8.84
N PHE A 27 19.48 -11.59 -9.68
CA PHE A 27 19.56 -11.95 -11.11
C PHE A 27 20.26 -10.90 -11.97
N ASN A 28 20.40 -9.66 -11.51
CA ASN A 28 20.99 -8.58 -12.30
C ASN A 28 21.66 -7.50 -11.41
N PRO A 29 22.82 -7.80 -10.81
CA PRO A 29 23.44 -6.94 -9.82
C PRO A 29 24.00 -5.63 -10.38
N SER A 30 24.40 -5.59 -11.66
CA SER A 30 24.97 -4.41 -12.32
C SER A 30 23.93 -3.33 -12.66
N SER A 31 22.63 -3.69 -12.69
CA SER A 31 21.56 -2.77 -13.10
C SER A 31 21.07 -1.82 -12.00
N TYR A 32 21.60 -1.93 -10.78
CA TYR A 32 21.14 -1.17 -9.63
C TYR A 32 22.31 -0.59 -8.84
N SER A 33 22.33 0.74 -8.68
CA SER A 33 23.23 1.35 -7.71
C SER A 33 22.81 1.00 -6.28
N PRO A 34 23.74 0.95 -5.30
CA PRO A 34 23.42 0.66 -3.90
C PRO A 34 22.30 1.55 -3.34
N VAL A 35 22.34 2.85 -3.64
CA VAL A 35 21.32 3.81 -3.18
C VAL A 35 19.94 3.52 -3.78
N LYS A 36 19.87 3.18 -5.08
CA LYS A 36 18.61 2.82 -5.75
C LYS A 36 18.03 1.54 -5.16
N LEU A 37 18.88 0.54 -4.92
CA LEU A 37 18.49 -0.72 -4.30
C LEU A 37 17.92 -0.50 -2.89
N MET A 38 18.62 0.26 -2.04
CA MET A 38 18.18 0.52 -0.67
C MET A 38 16.86 1.31 -0.60
N LYS A 39 16.68 2.33 -1.46
CA LYS A 39 15.40 3.07 -1.56
C LYS A 39 14.25 2.15 -1.96
N TRP A 40 14.48 1.18 -2.85
CA TRP A 40 13.46 0.19 -3.21
C TRP A 40 13.21 -0.80 -2.06
N ALA A 41 14.27 -1.31 -1.43
CA ALA A 41 14.19 -2.22 -0.28
C ALA A 41 13.35 -1.63 0.87
N GLN A 42 13.51 -0.35 1.17
CA GLN A 42 12.68 0.35 2.16
C GLN A 42 11.19 0.32 1.81
N LYS A 43 10.84 0.68 0.56
CA LYS A 43 9.44 0.70 0.10
C LYS A 43 8.83 -0.70 0.04
N TYR A 44 9.63 -1.69 -0.39
CA TYR A 44 9.23 -3.09 -0.38
C TYR A 44 8.96 -3.59 1.04
N THR A 45 9.83 -3.26 2.00
CA THR A 45 9.64 -3.65 3.41
C THR A 45 8.38 -3.00 3.99
N GLN A 46 8.14 -1.71 3.71
CA GLN A 46 6.90 -1.04 4.09
C GLN A 46 5.66 -1.70 3.48
N ASN A 47 5.72 -2.13 2.21
CA ASN A 47 4.67 -2.92 1.59
C ASN A 47 4.40 -4.22 2.36
N ARG A 48 5.45 -4.97 2.70
CA ARG A 48 5.31 -6.22 3.47
C ARG A 48 4.67 -5.97 4.83
N MET A 49 5.12 -4.96 5.57
CA MET A 49 4.51 -4.56 6.85
C MET A 49 3.03 -4.20 6.70
N TYR A 50 2.67 -3.42 5.67
CA TYR A 50 1.28 -3.06 5.40
C TYR A 50 0.40 -4.28 5.08
N MET A 51 0.90 -5.20 4.26
CA MET A 51 0.17 -6.43 3.94
C MET A 51 0.03 -7.34 5.17
N THR A 52 1.07 -7.44 6.00
CA THR A 52 1.00 -8.16 7.28
C THR A 52 -0.03 -7.55 8.21
N LEU A 53 -0.12 -6.22 8.28
CA LEU A 53 -1.12 -5.51 9.07
C LEU A 53 -2.56 -5.87 8.63
N ILE A 54 -2.82 -5.88 7.31
CA ILE A 54 -4.12 -6.29 6.74
C ILE A 54 -4.44 -7.78 6.97
N GLN A 55 -3.40 -8.63 7.07
CA GLN A 55 -3.62 -10.05 7.37
C GLN A 55 -3.91 -10.25 8.86
N ALA A 56 -3.12 -9.61 9.72
CA ALA A 56 -3.29 -9.69 11.18
C ALA A 56 -4.65 -9.12 11.61
N SER A 57 -5.16 -8.08 10.95
CA SER A 57 -6.47 -7.50 11.26
C SER A 57 -7.62 -8.50 11.18
N LYS A 58 -7.52 -9.48 10.28
CA LYS A 58 -8.53 -10.54 10.11
C LYS A 58 -8.54 -11.52 11.27
N VAL A 59 -7.38 -11.77 11.87
CA VAL A 59 -7.23 -12.69 13.01
C VAL A 59 -7.59 -11.99 14.33
N MET A 60 -7.20 -10.73 14.47
CA MET A 60 -7.44 -9.94 15.68
C MET A 60 -8.85 -9.35 15.75
N GLU A 61 -9.63 -9.43 14.66
CA GLU A 61 -10.94 -8.79 14.51
C GLU A 61 -10.87 -7.25 14.71
N MET A 62 -9.76 -6.64 14.31
CA MET A 62 -9.49 -5.21 14.46
C MET A 62 -9.02 -4.61 13.15
N GLU A 63 -9.79 -3.66 12.63
CA GLU A 63 -9.56 -2.99 11.36
C GLU A 63 -8.42 -1.96 11.47
N PRO A 64 -7.46 -1.93 10.53
CA PRO A 64 -6.37 -0.95 10.51
C PRO A 64 -6.84 0.34 9.84
N VAL A 65 -7.43 1.23 10.62
CA VAL A 65 -8.00 2.48 10.12
C VAL A 65 -6.89 3.52 9.91
N PRO A 66 -6.70 4.06 8.69
CA PRO A 66 -5.74 5.12 8.44
C PRO A 66 -6.06 6.36 9.27
N SER A 67 -5.04 6.97 9.88
CA SER A 67 -5.17 8.18 10.70
C SER A 67 -5.85 9.34 9.96
N GLU A 68 -5.71 9.39 8.63
CA GLU A 68 -6.33 10.39 7.76
C GLU A 68 -7.86 10.38 7.82
N LEU A 69 -8.47 9.25 8.19
CA LEU A 69 -9.93 9.10 8.29
C LEU A 69 -10.49 9.56 9.64
N LEU A 70 -9.60 9.72 10.63
CA LEU A 70 -9.93 10.23 11.95
C LEU A 70 -10.00 11.77 11.86
N MET A 71 -11.17 12.32 12.14
CA MET A 71 -11.39 13.79 12.10
C MET A 71 -10.95 14.49 13.40
N ARG A 72 -10.73 13.73 14.49
CA ARG A 72 -10.33 14.21 15.82
C ARG A 72 -9.05 13.50 16.26
N HIS A 73 -8.32 14.10 17.19
CA HIS A 73 -7.15 13.47 17.79
C HIS A 73 -7.53 12.12 18.40
N ALA A 74 -6.90 11.04 17.93
CA ALA A 74 -7.04 9.67 18.43
C ALA A 74 -6.87 9.53 19.97
N LEU A 75 -6.17 10.49 20.58
CA LEU A 75 -6.04 10.65 22.04
C LEU A 75 -7.39 10.86 22.73
N ARG A 76 -8.32 11.61 22.12
CA ARG A 76 -9.63 11.92 22.71
C ARG A 76 -10.58 10.74 22.66
N ASP A 77 -10.35 9.82 21.73
CA ASP A 77 -11.17 8.62 21.53
C ASP A 77 -10.57 7.39 22.26
N GLY A 78 -9.52 7.57 23.08
CA GLY A 78 -8.93 6.51 23.91
C GLY A 78 -8.23 5.40 23.11
N VAL A 79 -7.83 5.67 21.86
CA VAL A 79 -7.26 4.68 20.94
C VAL A 79 -5.78 4.92 20.64
N SER A 80 -5.14 5.87 21.33
CA SER A 80 -3.73 6.25 21.12
C SER A 80 -2.75 5.10 21.32
N GLU A 81 -3.05 4.16 22.23
CA GLU A 81 -2.19 3.00 22.50
C GLU A 81 -2.28 1.90 21.43
N ARG A 82 -3.30 1.97 20.55
CA ARG A 82 -3.56 0.98 19.50
C ARG A 82 -3.05 1.43 18.14
N MET A 83 -1.97 2.22 18.16
CA MET A 83 -1.38 2.84 16.99
C MET A 83 -0.27 1.96 16.42
N VAL A 84 -0.31 1.76 15.10
CA VAL A 84 0.74 1.07 14.34
C VAL A 84 1.21 1.96 13.21
N SER A 85 2.53 2.11 13.05
CA SER A 85 3.12 2.89 11.96
C SER A 85 3.72 1.99 10.88
N VAL A 86 3.46 2.34 9.62
CA VAL A 86 4.12 1.74 8.45
C VAL A 86 4.76 2.86 7.64
N GLY A 87 6.08 3.01 7.79
CA GLY A 87 6.79 4.17 7.25
C GLY A 87 6.25 5.46 7.86
N LYS A 88 5.75 6.37 7.01
CA LYS A 88 5.14 7.64 7.44
C LYS A 88 3.63 7.56 7.67
N MET A 89 3.03 6.39 7.47
CA MET A 89 1.60 6.18 7.67
C MET A 89 1.34 5.67 9.07
N THR A 90 0.26 6.19 9.66
CA THR A 90 -0.22 5.77 10.97
C THR A 90 -1.59 5.14 10.81
N PHE A 91 -1.76 3.98 11.44
CA PHE A 91 -3.00 3.22 11.49
C PHE A 91 -3.41 3.04 12.94
N TYR A 92 -4.71 3.07 13.19
CA TYR A 92 -5.30 2.75 14.49
C TYR A 92 -6.10 1.47 14.36
N LEU A 93 -5.85 0.52 15.26
CA LEU A 93 -6.54 -0.76 15.29
C LEU A 93 -7.85 -0.60 16.05
N LEU A 94 -8.97 -0.73 15.33
CA LEU A 94 -10.32 -0.51 15.87
C LEU A 94 -11.23 -1.68 15.52
N LYS A 95 -12.03 -2.14 16.49
CA LYS A 95 -13.17 -3.01 16.20
C LYS A 95 -14.25 -2.22 15.47
N SER A 96 -15.01 -2.88 14.61
CA SER A 96 -16.14 -2.24 13.90
C SER A 96 -17.17 -1.61 14.84
N SER A 97 -17.36 -2.19 16.03
CA SER A 97 -18.25 -1.67 17.08
C SER A 97 -17.76 -0.36 17.72
N GLU A 98 -16.45 -0.10 17.70
CA GLU A 98 -15.85 1.12 18.26
C GLU A 98 -15.92 2.30 17.29
N MET A 99 -16.17 2.04 16.01
CA MET A 99 -16.27 3.07 15.00
C MET A 99 -17.62 3.81 15.09
N THR A 100 -17.56 5.13 15.22
CA THR A 100 -18.74 5.99 15.01
C THR A 100 -19.31 5.78 13.61
N THR A 101 -20.62 6.02 13.43
CA THR A 101 -21.31 5.86 12.14
C THR A 101 -20.60 6.62 11.00
N GLY A 102 -20.13 7.83 11.28
CA GLY A 102 -19.38 8.64 10.32
C GLY A 102 -18.00 8.07 9.96
N LEU A 103 -17.26 7.53 10.95
CA LEU A 103 -15.98 6.89 10.69
C LEU A 103 -16.16 5.59 9.90
N ARG A 104 -17.13 4.75 10.30
CA ARG A 104 -17.44 3.49 9.62
C ARG A 104 -17.76 3.73 8.14
N ARG A 105 -18.61 4.72 7.82
CA ARG A 105 -18.95 5.08 6.44
C ARG A 105 -17.70 5.48 5.63
N ARG A 106 -16.83 6.33 6.18
CA ARG A 106 -15.58 6.74 5.50
C ARG A 106 -14.62 5.57 5.31
N TYR A 107 -14.54 4.67 6.30
CA TYR A 107 -13.68 3.50 6.21
C TYR A 107 -14.16 2.50 5.16
N GLU A 108 -15.47 2.27 5.06
CA GLU A 108 -16.04 1.46 3.97
C GLU A 108 -15.77 2.09 2.59
N GLU A 109 -15.97 3.40 2.45
CA GLU A 109 -15.65 4.11 1.21
C GLU A 109 -14.15 3.98 0.84
N PHE A 110 -13.28 4.10 1.84
CA PHE A 110 -11.84 3.89 1.68
C PHE A 110 -11.55 2.48 1.17
N LYS A 111 -12.11 1.43 1.78
CA LYS A 111 -11.91 0.03 1.34
C LYS A 111 -12.32 -0.18 -0.11
N ILE A 112 -13.50 0.32 -0.49
CA ILE A 112 -14.02 0.23 -1.87
C ILE A 112 -13.08 0.93 -2.86
N LYS A 113 -12.68 2.17 -2.58
CA LYS A 113 -11.77 2.94 -3.45
C LYS A 113 -10.39 2.29 -3.54
N MET A 114 -9.86 1.77 -2.44
CA MET A 114 -8.56 1.11 -2.41
C MET A 114 -8.58 -0.18 -3.26
N ALA A 115 -9.62 -1.00 -3.14
CA ALA A 115 -9.80 -2.19 -3.97
C ALA A 115 -9.90 -1.85 -5.48
N SER A 116 -10.68 -0.83 -5.82
CA SER A 116 -10.81 -0.34 -7.21
C SER A 116 -9.48 0.20 -7.76
N SER A 117 -8.69 0.89 -6.93
CA SER A 117 -7.40 1.44 -7.34
C SER A 117 -6.37 0.35 -7.65
N LEU A 118 -6.32 -0.70 -6.83
CA LEU A 118 -5.40 -1.82 -7.02
C LEU A 118 -5.79 -2.68 -8.22
N SER A 119 -7.08 -2.94 -8.44
CA SER A 119 -7.54 -3.70 -9.61
C SER A 119 -7.20 -2.98 -10.93
N LYS A 120 -7.36 -1.65 -10.98
CA LYS A 120 -6.94 -0.81 -12.12
C LYS A 120 -5.43 -0.85 -12.35
N SER A 121 -4.63 -0.83 -11.28
CA SER A 121 -3.17 -0.93 -11.40
C SER A 121 -2.75 -2.28 -12.01
N LEU A 122 -3.41 -3.38 -11.60
CA LEU A 122 -3.15 -4.71 -12.14
C LEU A 122 -3.57 -4.86 -13.61
N THR A 123 -4.70 -4.26 -14.02
CA THR A 123 -5.14 -4.29 -15.42
C THR A 123 -4.24 -3.43 -16.32
N LEU A 124 -3.84 -2.23 -15.89
CA LEU A 124 -2.88 -1.39 -16.63
C LEU A 124 -1.51 -2.08 -16.81
N SER A 125 -0.99 -2.72 -15.76
CA SER A 125 0.26 -3.50 -15.83
C SER A 125 0.20 -4.68 -16.83
N ARG A 126 -0.99 -5.27 -17.02
CA ARG A 126 -1.21 -6.33 -18.02
C ARG A 126 -1.26 -5.80 -19.45
N HIS A 127 -1.85 -4.62 -19.67
CA HIS A 127 -1.94 -4.01 -21.00
C HIS A 127 -0.58 -3.45 -21.45
N SER A 128 0.21 -2.84 -20.55
CA SER A 128 1.57 -2.39 -20.86
C SER A 128 2.52 -3.55 -21.18
N ARG A 129 2.35 -4.72 -20.53
CA ARG A 129 3.12 -5.93 -20.87
C ARG A 129 2.74 -6.54 -22.23
N LYS A 130 1.48 -6.43 -22.65
CA LYS A 130 1.07 -6.80 -24.02
C LYS A 130 1.61 -5.83 -25.07
N ALA A 131 1.62 -4.52 -24.78
CA ALA A 131 2.17 -3.52 -25.70
C ALA A 131 3.70 -3.62 -25.87
N ALA A 132 4.43 -3.95 -24.80
CA ALA A 132 5.87 -4.20 -24.85
C ALA A 132 6.26 -5.56 -25.46
N GLY A 133 5.29 -6.46 -25.65
CA GLY A 133 5.51 -7.79 -26.24
C GLY A 133 5.56 -7.83 -27.78
N ASN A 134 5.42 -6.68 -28.46
CA ASN A 134 5.43 -6.59 -29.93
C ASN A 134 6.71 -5.98 -30.53
N HIS A 135 7.73 -5.71 -29.73
CA HIS A 135 9.06 -5.33 -30.23
C HIS A 135 10.13 -6.25 -29.66
N GLY A 136 10.35 -7.36 -30.36
CA GLY A 136 11.44 -8.27 -30.06
C GLY A 136 11.54 -9.37 -31.09
N LEU A 137 11.93 -9.02 -32.32
CA LEU A 137 12.62 -9.91 -33.27
C LEU A 137 13.27 -9.07 -34.39
N SER A 138 14.58 -9.27 -34.59
CA SER A 138 15.42 -8.83 -35.72
C SER A 138 15.79 -7.32 -35.76
N LYS A 139 17.05 -6.87 -35.86
CA LYS A 139 18.32 -7.46 -36.31
C LYS A 139 19.51 -6.78 -35.58
N LYS A 140 20.61 -7.51 -35.42
CA LYS A 140 21.97 -6.93 -35.26
C LYS A 140 22.31 -6.09 -36.50
N PRO A 141 23.20 -5.11 -36.37
CA PRO A 141 24.27 -4.99 -37.35
C PRO A 141 25.65 -4.98 -36.69
N GLU A 142 26.59 -5.39 -37.53
CA GLU A 142 28.05 -5.48 -37.35
C GLU A 142 28.71 -4.13 -37.06
#